data_AF-A0A4W6FKH4-F1
#
_entry.id   AF-A0A4W6FKH4-F1
#
_cell.length_a   1.000
_cell.length_b   1.000
_cell.length_c   1.000
_cell.angle_alpha   90.00
_cell.angle_beta   90.00
_cell.angle_gamma   90.00
#
_symmetry.space_group_name_H-M   'P 1'
#
loop_
_entity.id
_entity.type
_entity.pdbx_description
1 polymer ?
#
loop_
_entity_poly.entity_id
_entity_poly.type
_entity_poly.pdbx_seq_one_letter_code
_entity_poly.pdbx_strand_id
1 'polypeptide(L)'
;MELTHRLTESEAQRTDEIRAVLKKYCYLLEKISFLLPPDVHRLIHTEATMLNQSLLANRRSAARLLLLLQEENLQQESLLRLHWEDCLSRWRRSRVNKVIDRFRSLCSRDEDQQLISVQQMKQTQRDLTEQRQDLINRISSLVPPTCSTALVSDWFNQLSAVNQQIGTCPHFSDVNVNIIRRETGSHSESVCVSVCVFVQTVFTLTPSISCGVVMNRCGRMDCLRWSSVR
;
A
#
# COMPACT_ATOMS: atom_id res chain seq x y z
N MET A 1 43.88 6.81 1.23
CA MET A 1 44.93 6.09 1.98
C MET A 1 46.28 6.10 1.27
N GLU A 2 46.32 6.09 -0.07
CA GLU A 2 47.58 6.21 -0.82
C GLU A 2 48.29 7.56 -0.60
N LEU A 3 47.58 8.69 -0.74
CA LEU A 3 48.18 10.02 -0.58
C LEU A 3 48.77 10.25 0.82
N THR A 4 48.07 9.81 1.86
CA THR A 4 48.53 9.91 3.25
C THR A 4 49.81 9.12 3.46
N HIS A 5 49.87 7.90 2.92
CA HIS A 5 51.04 7.03 3.00
C HIS A 5 52.25 7.66 2.31
N ARG A 6 52.09 8.14 1.07
CA ARG A 6 53.16 8.77 0.29
C ARG A 6 53.70 10.04 0.94
N LEU A 7 52.84 10.85 1.55
CA LEU A 7 53.26 12.05 2.29
C LEU A 7 54.08 11.68 3.53
N THR A 8 53.64 10.69 4.32
CA THR A 8 54.39 10.24 5.48
C THR A 8 55.73 9.63 5.12
N GLU A 9 55.78 8.83 4.05
CA GLU A 9 57.01 8.23 3.54
C GLU A 9 58.00 9.30 3.05
N SER A 10 57.53 10.29 2.29
CA SER A 10 58.37 11.40 1.84
C SER A 10 58.95 12.23 2.99
N GLU A 11 58.15 12.52 4.02
CA GLU A 11 58.63 13.21 5.23
C GLU A 11 59.62 12.37 6.04
N ALA A 12 59.44 11.04 6.06
CA ALA A 12 60.38 10.13 6.71
C ALA A 12 61.73 10.12 5.97
N GLN A 13 61.71 9.92 4.66
CA GLN A 13 62.92 9.95 3.83
C GLN A 13 63.68 11.27 3.98
N ARG A 14 62.98 12.41 3.92
CA ARG A 14 63.60 13.73 4.11
C ARG A 14 64.23 13.87 5.49
N THR A 15 63.60 13.33 6.53
CA THR A 15 64.15 13.31 7.89
C THR A 15 65.48 12.54 7.96
N ASP A 16 65.56 11.42 7.25
CA ASP A 16 66.76 10.58 7.21
C ASP A 16 67.90 11.24 6.43
N GLU A 17 67.60 11.88 5.29
CA GLU A 17 68.57 12.65 4.51
C GLU A 17 69.13 13.83 5.32
N ILE A 18 68.26 14.62 5.95
CA ILE A 18 68.67 15.74 6.82
C ILE A 18 69.57 15.23 7.96
N ARG A 19 69.19 14.12 8.59
CA ARG A 19 69.98 13.50 9.66
C ARG A 19 71.36 13.06 9.17
N ALA A 20 71.45 12.43 8.01
CA ALA A 20 72.72 12.00 7.43
C ALA A 20 73.63 13.20 7.13
N VAL A 21 73.06 14.26 6.56
CA VAL A 21 73.76 15.51 6.26
C VAL A 21 74.28 16.18 7.53
N LEU A 22 73.44 16.37 8.55
CA LEU A 22 73.83 16.99 9.82
C LEU A 22 74.95 16.20 10.52
N LYS A 23 74.88 14.87 10.53
CA LYS A 23 75.96 14.02 11.09
C LYS A 23 77.27 14.20 10.34
N LYS A 24 77.23 14.23 9.00
CA LYS A 24 78.41 14.44 8.16
C LYS A 24 79.07 15.78 8.46
N TYR A 25 78.29 16.86 8.55
CA TYR A 25 78.82 18.20 8.81
C TYR A 25 79.28 18.38 10.26
N CYS A 26 78.62 17.75 11.25
CA CYS A 26 79.10 17.74 12.63
C CYS A 26 80.53 17.19 12.73
N TYR A 27 80.77 16.01 12.15
CA TYR A 27 82.08 15.36 12.15
C TYR A 27 83.14 16.16 11.36
N LEU A 28 82.77 16.75 10.23
CA LEU A 28 83.68 17.60 9.46
C LEU A 28 84.09 18.83 10.26
N LEU A 29 83.13 19.54 10.85
CA LEU A 29 83.38 20.75 11.62
C LEU A 29 84.19 20.48 12.89
N GLU A 30 83.96 19.37 13.58
CA GLU A 30 84.80 18.96 14.71
C GLU A 30 86.28 18.79 14.33
N LYS A 31 86.57 18.42 13.08
CA LYS A 31 87.94 18.19 12.59
C LYS A 31 88.63 19.42 12.03
N ILE A 32 87.89 20.30 11.36
CA ILE A 32 88.47 21.42 10.59
C ILE A 32 88.23 22.78 11.23
N SER A 33 87.26 22.89 12.15
CA SER A 33 86.94 24.19 12.74
C SER A 33 87.93 24.56 13.83
N PHE A 34 88.23 25.86 13.92
CA PHE A 34 88.98 26.43 15.04
C PHE A 34 88.12 26.59 16.31
N LEU A 35 86.89 26.08 16.31
CA LEU A 35 85.95 26.16 17.42
C LEU A 35 86.20 25.03 18.42
N LEU A 36 85.88 25.26 19.69
CA LEU A 36 85.88 24.17 20.66
C LEU A 36 84.72 23.20 20.35
N PRO A 37 84.87 21.88 20.60
CA PRO A 37 83.82 20.88 20.31
C PRO A 37 82.42 21.23 20.83
N PRO A 38 82.24 21.79 22.06
CA PRO A 38 80.92 22.21 22.54
C PRO A 38 80.27 23.27 21.67
N ASP A 39 81.05 24.17 21.06
CA ASP A 39 80.54 25.28 20.25
C ASP A 39 80.04 24.76 18.90
N VAL A 40 80.74 23.79 18.31
CA VAL A 40 80.30 23.07 17.11
C VAL A 40 78.97 22.36 17.37
N HIS A 41 78.84 21.65 18.49
CA HIS A 41 77.58 20.99 18.85
C HIS A 41 76.43 21.98 19.07
N ARG A 42 76.67 23.15 19.69
CA ARG A 42 75.64 24.19 19.84
C ARG A 42 75.18 24.74 18.48
N LEU A 43 76.12 24.94 17.55
CA LEU A 43 75.80 25.37 16.18
C LEU A 43 74.92 24.33 15.48
N ILE A 44 75.36 23.06 15.45
CA ILE A 44 74.61 21.96 14.84
C ILE A 44 73.23 21.80 15.49
N HIS A 45 73.13 21.93 16.82
CA HIS A 45 71.86 21.85 17.53
C HIS A 45 70.90 22.99 17.14
N THR A 46 71.41 24.21 16.97
CA THR A 46 70.62 25.37 16.54
C THR A 46 70.05 25.13 15.14
N GLU A 47 70.89 24.69 14.19
CA GLU A 47 70.48 24.33 12.83
C GLU A 47 69.45 23.19 12.81
N ALA A 48 69.71 22.12 13.57
CA ALA A 48 68.78 21.00 13.70
C ALA A 48 67.43 21.45 14.26
N THR A 49 67.42 22.39 15.20
CA THR A 49 66.20 22.94 15.79
C THR A 49 65.38 23.73 14.77
N MET A 50 66.02 24.58 13.95
CA MET A 50 65.35 25.31 12.87
C MET A 50 64.74 24.37 11.82
N LEU A 51 65.48 23.33 11.43
CA LEU A 51 65.00 22.31 10.50
C LEU A 51 63.83 21.51 11.09
N ASN A 52 63.91 21.13 12.37
CA ASN A 52 62.82 20.43 13.06
C ASN A 52 61.54 21.27 13.11
N GLN A 53 61.64 22.58 13.38
CA GLN A 53 60.49 23.48 13.34
C GLN A 53 59.84 23.51 11.95
N SER A 54 60.66 23.60 10.91
CA SER A 54 60.19 23.58 9.52
C SER A 54 59.50 22.26 9.17
N LEU A 55 60.06 21.14 9.63
CA LEU A 55 59.52 19.80 9.38
C LEU A 55 58.18 19.58 10.12
N LEU A 56 58.06 20.08 11.34
CA LEU A 56 56.79 20.08 12.08
C LEU A 56 55.73 20.97 11.41
N ALA A 57 56.11 22.14 10.91
CA ALA A 57 55.22 23.02 10.17
C ALA A 57 54.71 22.33 8.89
N ASN A 58 55.60 21.67 8.14
CA ASN A 58 55.24 20.92 6.94
C ASN A 58 54.25 19.78 7.25
N ARG A 59 54.51 19.00 8.30
CA ARG A 59 53.60 17.92 8.73
C ARG A 59 52.22 18.45 9.12
N ARG A 60 52.15 19.58 9.83
CA ARG A 60 50.87 20.23 10.17
C ARG A 60 50.12 20.71 8.93
N SER A 61 50.82 21.34 8.00
CA SER A 61 50.24 21.81 6.74
C SER A 61 49.71 20.65 5.89
N ALA A 62 50.46 19.56 5.78
CA ALA A 62 50.04 18.35 5.08
C ALA A 62 48.78 17.73 5.72
N ALA A 63 48.75 17.60 7.05
CA ALA A 63 47.56 17.12 7.76
C ALA A 63 46.35 18.02 7.53
N ARG A 64 46.52 19.34 7.54
CA ARG A 64 45.44 20.29 7.26
C ARG A 64 44.92 20.18 5.84
N LEU A 65 45.81 20.07 4.85
CA LEU A 65 45.41 19.88 3.45
C LEU A 65 44.63 18.57 3.25
N LEU A 66 45.06 17.49 3.89
CA LEU A 66 44.35 16.21 3.85
C LEU A 66 42.94 16.31 4.42
N LEU A 67 42.77 17.00 5.55
CA LEU A 67 41.45 17.24 6.14
C LEU A 67 40.55 18.05 5.20
N LEU A 68 41.06 19.14 4.63
CA LEU A 68 40.31 19.98 3.69
C LEU A 68 39.90 19.20 2.43
N LEU A 69 40.80 18.39 1.88
CA LEU A 69 40.50 17.54 0.73
C LEU A 69 39.42 16.48 1.07
N GLN A 70 39.46 15.91 2.26
CA GLN A 70 38.44 14.97 2.72
C GLN A 70 37.09 15.67 2.87
N GLU A 71 37.06 16.87 3.45
CA GLU A 71 35.86 17.67 3.60
C GLU A 71 35.25 18.04 2.23
N GLU A 72 36.06 18.54 1.30
CA GLU A 72 35.62 18.89 -0.05
C GLU A 72 35.07 17.68 -0.81
N ASN A 73 35.75 16.53 -0.73
CA ASN A 73 35.25 15.28 -1.32
C ASN A 73 33.88 14.89 -0.76
N LEU A 74 33.69 14.96 0.56
CA LEU A 74 32.41 14.63 1.19
C LEU A 74 31.31 15.61 0.77
N GLN A 75 31.63 16.90 0.67
CA GLN A 75 30.71 17.91 0.18
C GLN A 75 30.29 17.60 -1.27
N GLN A 76 31.24 17.32 -2.16
CA GLN A 76 30.96 16.95 -3.54
C GLN A 76 30.12 15.67 -3.65
N GLU A 77 30.45 14.64 -2.88
CA GLU A 77 29.66 13.41 -2.84
C GLU A 77 28.23 13.64 -2.35
N SER A 78 28.02 14.55 -1.40
CA SER A 78 26.67 14.88 -0.91
C SER A 78 25.84 15.58 -2.00
N LEU A 79 26.45 16.53 -2.73
CA LEU A 79 25.81 17.21 -3.85
C LEU A 79 25.44 16.24 -4.98
N LEU A 80 26.36 15.34 -5.33
CA LEU A 80 26.11 14.31 -6.35
C LEU A 80 24.98 13.37 -5.95
N ARG A 81 24.91 12.98 -4.68
CA ARG A 81 23.81 12.16 -4.15
C ARG A 81 22.47 12.88 -4.26
N LEU A 82 22.38 14.13 -3.81
CA LEU A 82 21.15 14.93 -3.91
C LEU A 82 20.71 15.09 -5.37
N HIS A 83 21.64 15.38 -6.28
CA HIS A 83 21.34 15.48 -7.70
C HIS A 83 20.82 14.15 -8.27
N TRP A 84 21.46 13.04 -7.93
CA TRP A 84 21.01 11.71 -8.34
C TRP A 84 19.61 11.37 -7.81
N GLU A 85 19.32 11.71 -6.55
CA GLU A 85 17.99 11.51 -5.94
C GLU A 85 16.90 12.33 -6.63
N ASP A 86 17.18 13.58 -6.98
CA ASP A 86 16.26 14.43 -7.75
C ASP A 86 16.01 13.86 -9.15
N CYS A 87 17.08 13.49 -9.87
CA CYS A 87 16.96 12.84 -11.18
C CYS A 87 16.14 11.55 -11.11
N LEU A 88 16.38 10.71 -10.10
CA LEU A 88 15.64 9.47 -9.89
C LEU A 88 14.16 9.75 -9.60
N SER A 89 13.87 10.75 -8.77
CA SER A 89 12.51 11.16 -8.42
C SER A 89 11.76 11.68 -9.65
N ARG A 90 12.40 12.51 -10.48
CA ARG A 90 11.84 12.99 -11.75
C ARG A 90 11.57 11.84 -12.72
N TRP A 91 12.50 10.89 -12.83
CA TRP A 91 12.34 9.70 -13.68
C TRP A 91 11.18 8.82 -13.22
N ARG A 92 11.05 8.55 -11.92
CA ARG A 92 9.93 7.80 -11.34
C ARG A 92 8.60 8.49 -11.64
N ARG A 93 8.51 9.80 -11.40
CA ARG A 93 7.32 10.61 -11.69
C ARG A 93 6.95 10.56 -13.18
N SER A 94 7.93 10.68 -14.08
CA SER A 94 7.72 10.57 -15.52
C SER A 94 7.15 9.20 -15.91
N ARG A 95 7.64 8.11 -15.32
CA ARG A 95 7.10 6.77 -15.57
C ARG A 95 5.67 6.61 -15.08
N VAL A 96 5.36 7.08 -13.88
CA VAL A 96 3.99 7.06 -13.35
C VAL A 96 3.05 7.85 -14.26
N ASN A 97 3.44 9.06 -14.66
CA ASN A 97 2.64 9.88 -15.56
C ASN A 97 2.40 9.19 -16.91
N LYS A 98 3.43 8.57 -17.52
CA LYS A 98 3.26 7.80 -18.76
C LYS A 98 2.27 6.64 -18.63
N VAL A 99 2.26 5.96 -17.48
CA VAL A 99 1.29 4.88 -17.23
C VAL A 99 -0.12 5.46 -17.09
N ILE A 100 -0.29 6.54 -16.32
CA ILE A 100 -1.57 7.23 -16.16
C ILE A 100 -2.10 7.72 -17.51
N ASP A 101 -1.25 8.35 -18.33
CA ASP A 101 -1.63 8.87 -19.64
C ASP A 101 -2.05 7.74 -20.59
N ARG A 102 -1.33 6.60 -20.57
CA ARG A 102 -1.72 5.42 -21.34
C ARG A 102 -3.06 4.86 -20.87
N PHE A 103 -3.27 4.76 -19.56
CA PHE A 103 -4.54 4.30 -19.00
C PHE A 103 -5.68 5.23 -19.39
N ARG A 104 -5.51 6.55 -19.21
CA ARG A 104 -6.49 7.55 -19.62
C ARG A 104 -6.81 7.45 -21.11
N SER A 105 -5.80 7.30 -21.97
CA SER A 105 -6.01 7.12 -23.41
C SER A 105 -6.78 5.84 -23.77
N LEU A 106 -6.60 4.75 -23.01
CA LEU A 106 -7.39 3.53 -23.17
C LEU A 106 -8.84 3.74 -22.72
N CYS A 107 -9.06 4.36 -21.57
CA CYS A 107 -10.40 4.69 -21.07
C CYS A 107 -11.15 5.60 -22.05
N SER A 108 -10.53 6.68 -22.51
CA SER A 108 -11.13 7.64 -23.46
C SER A 108 -11.50 7.03 -24.82
N ARG A 109 -10.98 5.85 -25.18
CA ARG A 109 -11.36 5.12 -26.41
C ARG A 109 -12.61 4.26 -26.23
N ASP A 110 -13.00 3.96 -24.99
CA ASP A 110 -14.07 2.99 -24.66
C ASP A 110 -15.26 3.65 -23.95
N GLU A 111 -15.20 4.96 -23.64
CA GLU A 111 -16.22 5.64 -22.83
C GLU A 111 -17.62 5.54 -23.45
N ASP A 112 -17.77 5.72 -24.76
CA ASP A 112 -19.11 5.72 -25.38
C ASP A 112 -19.76 4.33 -25.34
N GLN A 113 -19.02 3.26 -25.67
CA GLN A 113 -19.59 1.91 -25.73
C GLN A 113 -19.74 1.28 -24.33
N GLN A 114 -18.78 1.55 -23.43
CA GLN A 114 -18.78 1.00 -22.07
C GLN A 114 -19.77 1.71 -21.15
N LEU A 115 -19.94 3.04 -21.26
CA LEU A 115 -20.96 3.76 -20.48
C LEU A 115 -22.38 3.40 -20.93
N ILE A 116 -22.63 3.24 -22.24
CA ILE A 116 -23.93 2.79 -22.76
C ILE A 116 -24.27 1.38 -22.25
N SER A 117 -23.30 0.46 -22.29
CA SER A 117 -23.48 -0.92 -21.79
C SER A 117 -23.79 -0.95 -20.29
N VAL A 118 -23.02 -0.21 -19.47
CA VAL A 118 -23.25 -0.15 -18.02
C VAL A 118 -24.59 0.50 -17.67
N GLN A 119 -24.99 1.53 -18.41
CA GLN A 119 -26.28 2.21 -18.19
C GLN A 119 -27.47 1.32 -18.58
N GLN A 120 -27.37 0.60 -19.70
CA GLN A 120 -28.39 -0.37 -20.12
C GLN A 120 -28.52 -1.51 -19.11
N MET A 121 -27.40 -2.06 -18.62
CA MET A 121 -27.43 -3.09 -17.58
C MET A 121 -28.11 -2.61 -16.29
N LYS A 122 -27.82 -1.37 -15.85
CA LYS A 122 -28.47 -0.77 -14.68
C LYS A 122 -29.97 -0.57 -14.87
N GLN A 123 -30.41 -0.20 -16.08
CA GLN A 123 -31.83 -0.06 -16.39
C GLN A 123 -32.55 -1.40 -16.36
N THR A 124 -32.02 -2.42 -17.05
CA THR A 124 -32.58 -3.78 -17.04
C THR A 124 -32.70 -4.34 -15.63
N GLN A 125 -31.72 -4.06 -14.77
CA GLN A 125 -31.77 -4.49 -13.37
C GLN A 125 -32.90 -3.81 -12.57
N ARG A 126 -33.14 -2.51 -12.79
CA ARG A 126 -34.24 -1.78 -12.16
C ARG A 126 -35.57 -2.36 -12.59
N ASP A 127 -35.74 -2.58 -13.89
CA ASP A 127 -36.98 -3.11 -14.47
C ASP A 127 -37.31 -4.51 -13.90
N LEU A 128 -36.31 -5.40 -13.80
CA LEU A 128 -36.49 -6.73 -13.20
C LEU A 128 -36.79 -6.69 -11.70
N THR A 129 -36.23 -5.71 -10.98
CA THR A 129 -36.48 -5.53 -9.54
C THR A 129 -37.89 -5.01 -9.30
N GLU A 130 -38.35 -4.07 -10.13
CA GLU A 130 -39.72 -3.55 -10.10
C GLU A 130 -40.73 -4.65 -10.44
N GLN A 131 -40.48 -5.45 -11.48
CA GLN A 131 -41.31 -6.62 -11.81
C GLN A 131 -41.39 -7.62 -10.65
N ARG A 132 -40.27 -7.89 -9.97
CA ARG A 132 -40.27 -8.75 -8.78
C ARG A 132 -41.12 -8.15 -7.66
N GLN A 133 -41.03 -6.85 -7.43
CA GLN A 133 -41.80 -6.15 -6.41
C GLN A 133 -43.30 -6.15 -6.72
N ASP A 134 -43.68 -5.94 -7.97
CA ASP A 134 -45.06 -6.04 -8.44
C ASP A 134 -45.63 -7.43 -8.25
N LEU A 135 -44.86 -8.48 -8.59
CA LEU A 135 -45.27 -9.85 -8.34
C LEU A 135 -45.46 -10.09 -6.84
N ILE A 136 -44.57 -9.58 -5.98
CA ILE A 136 -44.70 -9.72 -4.53
C ILE A 136 -45.95 -8.99 -4.00
N ASN A 137 -46.22 -7.78 -4.48
CA ASN A 137 -47.41 -7.01 -4.12
C ASN A 137 -48.71 -7.67 -4.60
N ARG A 138 -48.68 -8.36 -5.73
CA ARG A 138 -49.83 -9.15 -6.19
C ARG A 138 -50.11 -10.33 -5.26
N ILE A 139 -49.09 -11.02 -4.75
CA ILE A 139 -49.29 -12.09 -3.75
C ILE A 139 -49.92 -11.56 -2.47
N SER A 140 -49.45 -10.41 -1.98
CA SER A 140 -49.90 -9.86 -0.69
C SER A 140 -51.38 -9.46 -0.69
N SER A 141 -52.00 -9.35 -1.87
CA SER A 141 -53.44 -9.11 -2.06
C SER A 141 -54.28 -10.38 -2.26
N LEU A 142 -53.66 -11.57 -2.32
CA LEU A 142 -54.39 -12.84 -2.43
C LEU A 142 -54.99 -13.24 -1.07
N VAL A 143 -56.30 -13.12 -0.95
CA VAL A 143 -57.08 -13.54 0.22
C VAL A 143 -58.04 -14.67 -0.20
N PRO A 144 -58.23 -15.75 0.59
CA PRO A 144 -59.25 -16.76 0.27
C PRO A 144 -60.65 -16.12 0.13
N PRO A 145 -61.50 -16.46 -0.85
CA PRO A 145 -61.53 -17.71 -1.64
C PRO A 145 -60.98 -17.63 -3.09
N THR A 146 -60.40 -16.50 -3.50
CA THR A 146 -59.85 -16.31 -4.87
C THR A 146 -58.49 -17.01 -5.09
N CYS A 147 -57.90 -17.56 -4.03
CA CYS A 147 -56.67 -18.33 -4.10
C CYS A 147 -56.93 -19.75 -4.60
N SER A 148 -56.41 -20.09 -5.78
CA SER A 148 -56.47 -21.43 -6.36
C SER A 148 -55.07 -22.02 -6.53
N THR A 149 -54.96 -23.35 -6.48
CA THR A 149 -53.67 -24.06 -6.63
C THR A 149 -52.98 -23.72 -7.96
N ALA A 150 -53.74 -23.53 -9.03
CA ALA A 150 -53.21 -23.12 -10.33
C ALA A 150 -52.56 -21.73 -10.28
N LEU A 151 -53.20 -20.78 -9.59
CA LEU A 151 -52.73 -19.40 -9.45
C LEU A 151 -51.45 -19.33 -8.60
N VAL A 152 -51.35 -20.14 -7.55
CA VAL A 152 -50.13 -20.28 -6.74
C VAL A 152 -48.98 -20.87 -7.56
N SER A 153 -49.25 -21.89 -8.39
CA SER A 153 -48.22 -22.50 -9.24
C SER A 153 -47.72 -21.55 -10.34
N ASP A 154 -48.62 -20.77 -10.93
CA ASP A 154 -48.31 -19.81 -11.98
C ASP A 154 -47.44 -18.67 -11.46
N TRP A 155 -47.84 -18.06 -10.33
CA TRP A 155 -47.01 -17.05 -9.68
C TRP A 155 -45.63 -17.60 -9.26
N PHE A 156 -45.56 -18.83 -8.73
CA PHE A 156 -44.29 -19.44 -8.33
C PHE A 156 -43.33 -19.56 -9.52
N ASN A 157 -43.86 -19.95 -10.69
CA ASN A 157 -43.10 -20.03 -11.93
C ASN A 157 -42.66 -18.64 -12.41
N GLN A 158 -43.53 -17.63 -12.36
CA GLN A 158 -43.22 -16.25 -12.75
C GLN A 158 -42.12 -15.64 -11.87
N LEU A 159 -42.23 -15.79 -10.54
CA LEU A 159 -41.22 -15.29 -9.61
C LEU A 159 -39.88 -16.03 -9.77
N SER A 160 -39.94 -17.34 -10.00
CA SER A 160 -38.73 -18.15 -10.27
C SER A 160 -38.03 -17.71 -11.55
N ALA A 161 -38.79 -17.41 -12.62
CA ALA A 161 -38.23 -16.92 -13.87
C ALA A 161 -37.55 -15.54 -13.71
N VAL A 162 -38.19 -14.60 -13.01
CA VAL A 162 -37.59 -13.27 -12.73
C VAL A 162 -36.33 -13.41 -11.87
N ASN A 163 -36.35 -14.27 -10.84
CA ASN A 163 -35.18 -14.52 -10.00
C ASN A 163 -34.01 -15.15 -10.77
N GLN A 164 -34.28 -16.03 -11.74
CA GLN A 164 -33.25 -16.60 -12.61
C GLN A 164 -32.62 -15.54 -13.53
N GLN A 165 -33.43 -14.61 -14.06
CA GLN A 165 -32.94 -13.50 -14.87
C GLN A 165 -32.06 -12.53 -14.07
N ILE A 166 -32.44 -12.22 -12.82
CA ILE A 166 -31.62 -11.41 -11.91
C ILE A 166 -30.30 -12.12 -11.58
N GLY A 167 -30.34 -13.44 -11.31
CA GLY A 167 -29.16 -14.24 -10.98
C GLY A 167 -28.17 -14.45 -12.14
N THR A 168 -28.61 -14.24 -13.38
CA THR A 168 -27.75 -14.33 -14.57
C THR A 168 -27.04 -12.99 -14.85
N CYS A 169 -27.39 -11.90 -14.13
CA CYS A 169 -26.77 -10.59 -14.32
C CYS A 169 -25.41 -10.52 -13.57
N PRO A 170 -24.27 -10.20 -14.23
CA PRO A 170 -22.93 -10.53 -13.72
C PRO A 170 -22.40 -9.74 -12.51
N HIS A 171 -23.21 -8.92 -11.82
CA HIS A 171 -22.72 -8.10 -10.70
C HIS A 171 -23.67 -8.01 -9.49
N PHE A 172 -24.71 -8.83 -9.43
CA PHE A 172 -25.61 -8.89 -8.27
C PHE A 172 -25.19 -9.98 -7.29
N SER A 173 -24.06 -9.79 -6.61
CA SER A 173 -23.76 -10.50 -5.39
C SER A 173 -24.04 -9.58 -4.20
N ASP A 174 -25.32 -9.38 -3.88
CA ASP A 174 -25.72 -9.02 -2.51
C ASP A 174 -27.20 -9.35 -2.25
N VAL A 175 -27.37 -10.28 -1.30
CA VAL A 175 -28.55 -10.59 -0.49
C VAL A 175 -29.81 -11.14 -1.19
N ASN A 176 -30.11 -12.40 -0.83
CA ASN A 176 -31.40 -13.10 -0.89
C ASN A 176 -31.85 -13.75 -2.21
N VAL A 177 -31.14 -14.81 -2.59
CA VAL A 177 -31.74 -15.98 -3.27
C VAL A 177 -31.29 -17.25 -2.55
N ASN A 178 -31.88 -17.55 -1.38
CA ASN A 178 -31.80 -18.89 -0.78
C ASN A 178 -32.84 -19.08 0.34
N ILE A 179 -34.13 -18.95 0.01
CA ILE A 179 -35.20 -19.41 0.92
C ILE A 179 -36.36 -20.07 0.14
N ILE A 180 -36.10 -20.79 -0.96
CA ILE A 180 -37.13 -21.68 -1.54
C ILE A 180 -36.53 -22.96 -2.14
N ARG A 181 -35.47 -23.52 -1.54
CA ARG A 181 -34.87 -24.78 -2.04
C ARG A 181 -34.73 -25.90 -1.01
N ARG A 182 -35.33 -25.76 0.18
CA ARG A 182 -35.44 -26.89 1.11
C ARG A 182 -36.90 -27.25 1.30
N GLU A 183 -37.14 -28.56 1.17
CA GLU A 183 -38.38 -29.28 1.46
C GLU A 183 -39.39 -29.41 0.30
N THR A 184 -38.97 -30.13 -0.73
CA THR A 184 -39.89 -31.06 -1.41
C THR A 184 -39.34 -32.48 -1.28
N GLY A 185 -39.47 -33.02 -0.07
CA GLY A 185 -39.35 -34.45 0.21
C GLY A 185 -40.70 -34.96 0.69
N SER A 186 -41.37 -35.74 -0.18
CA SER A 186 -42.52 -36.61 0.08
C SER A 186 -43.87 -36.01 0.50
N HIS A 187 -44.84 -36.27 -0.39
CA HIS A 187 -46.24 -36.64 -0.15
C HIS A 187 -47.13 -35.81 0.80
N SER A 188 -47.99 -35.02 0.14
CA SER A 188 -49.46 -35.03 0.27
C SER A 188 -50.17 -34.56 1.55
N GLU A 189 -49.54 -33.82 2.47
CA GLU A 189 -50.31 -33.14 3.56
C GLU A 189 -49.89 -31.69 3.90
N SER A 190 -48.98 -31.08 3.14
CA SER A 190 -48.32 -29.82 3.56
C SER A 190 -48.53 -28.63 2.61
N VAL A 191 -49.75 -28.37 2.14
CA VAL A 191 -50.03 -27.12 1.40
C VAL A 191 -50.42 -25.99 2.38
N CYS A 192 -51.18 -26.28 3.43
CA CYS A 192 -51.58 -25.28 4.42
C CYS A 192 -50.43 -24.84 5.35
N VAL A 193 -49.52 -25.76 5.70
CA VAL A 193 -48.34 -25.46 6.53
C VAL A 193 -47.32 -24.63 5.73
N SER A 194 -47.16 -24.91 4.44
CA SER A 194 -46.24 -24.18 3.56
C SER A 194 -46.69 -22.73 3.35
N VAL A 195 -47.99 -22.47 3.20
CA VAL A 195 -48.53 -21.09 3.12
C VAL A 195 -48.37 -20.35 4.45
N CYS A 196 -48.57 -21.00 5.60
CA CYS A 196 -48.36 -20.37 6.91
C CYS A 196 -46.89 -19.98 7.16
N VAL A 197 -45.93 -20.85 6.83
CA VAL A 197 -44.50 -20.56 6.99
C VAL A 197 -44.04 -19.47 6.00
N PHE A 198 -44.61 -19.43 4.80
CA PHE A 198 -44.30 -18.41 3.80
C PHE A 198 -44.78 -17.01 4.24
N VAL A 199 -46.00 -16.89 4.79
CA VAL A 199 -46.53 -15.62 5.33
C VAL A 199 -45.75 -15.16 6.57
N GLN A 200 -45.36 -16.08 7.46
CA GLN A 200 -44.56 -15.77 8.66
C GLN A 200 -43.17 -15.20 8.31
N THR A 201 -42.56 -15.65 7.20
CA THR A 201 -41.21 -15.25 6.79
C THR A 201 -41.19 -13.96 5.96
N VAL A 202 -42.29 -13.64 5.29
CA VAL A 202 -42.45 -12.36 4.56
C VAL A 202 -42.70 -11.19 5.53
N PHE A 203 -43.42 -11.41 6.64
CA PHE A 203 -43.74 -10.34 7.60
C PHE A 203 -42.61 -9.97 8.56
N THR A 204 -41.63 -10.85 8.83
CA THR A 204 -40.47 -10.54 9.69
C THR A 204 -39.47 -9.57 9.07
N LEU A 205 -39.64 -9.21 7.78
CA LEU A 205 -38.78 -8.25 7.06
C LEU A 205 -39.37 -6.83 6.98
N THR A 206 -40.53 -6.57 7.60
CA THR A 206 -41.07 -5.21 7.79
C THR A 206 -41.08 -4.85 9.28
N PRO A 207 -40.33 -3.82 9.73
CA PRO A 207 -40.02 -3.62 11.16
C PRO A 207 -41.17 -3.09 12.04
N SER A 208 -42.41 -3.02 11.54
CA SER A 208 -43.51 -2.30 12.23
C SER A 208 -44.66 -3.18 12.74
N ILE A 209 -44.59 -4.52 12.65
CA ILE A 209 -45.68 -5.40 13.08
C ILE A 209 -45.12 -6.55 13.91
N SER A 210 -45.39 -6.53 15.22
CA SER A 210 -45.02 -7.62 16.14
C SER A 210 -46.19 -8.58 16.30
N CYS A 211 -46.02 -9.85 15.92
CA CYS A 211 -47.02 -10.89 16.10
C CYS A 211 -46.47 -11.99 17.01
N GLY A 212 -47.08 -12.16 18.19
CA GLY A 212 -46.81 -13.27 19.10
C GLY A 212 -47.75 -14.44 18.83
N VAL A 213 -47.21 -15.55 18.32
CA VAL A 213 -47.93 -16.83 18.23
C VAL A 213 -47.24 -17.82 19.17
N VAL A 214 -47.96 -18.28 20.20
CA VAL A 214 -47.53 -19.40 21.04
C VAL A 214 -48.24 -20.66 20.55
N MET A 215 -47.45 -21.64 20.09
CA MET A 215 -47.95 -22.91 19.60
C MET A 215 -48.07 -23.89 20.78
N ASN A 216 -49.29 -24.25 21.20
CA ASN A 216 -49.50 -25.32 22.19
C ASN A 216 -49.63 -26.68 21.50
N ARG A 217 -49.01 -27.71 22.10
CA ARG A 217 -48.74 -29.06 21.54
C ARG A 217 -49.95 -29.95 21.23
N CYS A 218 -51.15 -29.41 21.01
CA CYS A 218 -52.30 -30.24 20.67
C CYS A 218 -53.24 -29.56 19.66
N GLY A 219 -52.79 -29.44 18.41
CA GLY A 219 -53.60 -29.62 17.19
C GLY A 219 -54.97 -28.93 17.04
N ARG A 220 -55.29 -27.83 17.74
CA ARG A 220 -56.44 -26.98 17.45
C ARG A 220 -56.01 -25.52 17.34
N MET A 221 -56.35 -24.90 16.21
CA MET A 221 -56.22 -23.46 16.02
C MET A 221 -57.48 -22.78 16.56
N ASP A 222 -57.36 -22.10 17.70
CA ASP A 222 -58.35 -21.10 18.10
C ASP A 222 -57.92 -19.75 17.51
N CYS A 223 -58.76 -19.19 16.63
CA CYS A 223 -58.55 -17.87 16.05
C CYS A 223 -58.77 -16.79 17.12
N LEU A 224 -57.68 -16.24 17.68
CA LEU A 224 -57.78 -15.02 18.47
C LEU A 224 -57.73 -13.78 17.57
N ARG A 225 -58.69 -12.90 17.86
CA ARG A 225 -59.11 -11.68 17.17
C ARG A 225 -57.96 -10.70 16.94
N TRP A 226 -57.93 -10.09 15.76
CA TRP A 226 -57.06 -8.96 15.43
C TRP A 226 -57.50 -7.72 16.23
N SER A 227 -56.58 -7.12 16.97
CA SER A 227 -56.74 -5.75 17.48
C SER A 227 -55.59 -4.90 16.93
N SER A 228 -55.97 -3.88 16.16
CA SER A 228 -55.07 -2.86 15.64
C SER A 228 -54.49 -2.04 16.79
N VAL A 229 -53.16 -2.06 16.93
CA VAL A 229 -52.44 -1.02 17.67
C VAL A 229 -52.14 0.10 16.69
N ARG A 230 -52.55 1.30 17.09
CA ARG A 230 -52.45 2.56 16.35
C ARG A 230 -51.00 3.02 16.21
#